data_AF-A0A7J3WNN8-F1
#
_entry.id   AF-A0A7J3WNN8-F1
#
_cell.length_a   1.000
_cell.length_b   1.000
_cell.length_c   1.000
_cell.angle_alpha   90.00
_cell.angle_beta   90.00
_cell.angle_gamma   90.00
#
_symmetry.space_group_name_H-M   'P 1'
#
loop_
_entity.id
_entity.type
_entity.pdbx_description
1 polymer ?
#
loop_
_entity_poly.entity_id
_entity_poly.type
_entity_poly.pdbx_seq_one_letter_code
_entity_poly.pdbx_strand_id
1 'polypeptide(L)'
;IPIFILLIGGIGIVIGISTWGYKVIETVGRRITEITPSRGFSAELGTTLTVLLCSKIGLPISTTQVLIGSVMGVGFARGIAAIDFGIIRRIIISWMLTLPVAAVTSIIIYIALRGIIL
;
A
#
# COMPACT_ATOMS: atom_id res chain seq x y z
N ILE A 1 -13.89 15.40 -11.20
CA ILE A 1 -12.53 15.92 -10.93
C ILE A 1 -11.97 16.44 -12.26
N PRO A 2 -11.41 17.65 -12.33
CA PRO A 2 -10.79 18.20 -13.54
C PRO A 2 -9.73 17.25 -14.12
N ILE A 3 -9.68 17.10 -15.44
CA ILE A 3 -8.80 16.14 -16.13
C ILE A 3 -7.31 16.39 -15.85
N PHE A 4 -6.92 17.66 -15.69
CA PHE A 4 -5.54 18.04 -15.41
C PHE A 4 -5.03 17.51 -14.06
N ILE A 5 -5.89 17.44 -13.03
CA ILE A 5 -5.52 16.88 -11.72
C ILE A 5 -5.26 15.37 -11.84
N LEU A 6 -6.06 14.67 -12.65
CA LEU A 6 -5.86 13.25 -12.93
C LEU A 6 -4.55 13.01 -13.68
N LEU A 7 -4.21 13.87 -14.64
CA LEU A 7 -2.94 13.79 -15.37
C LEU A 7 -1.73 14.03 -14.47
N ILE A 8 -1.74 15.08 -13.65
CA ILE A 8 -0.65 15.34 -12.70
C ILE A 8 -0.51 14.17 -11.72
N GLY A 9 -1.62 13.68 -11.18
CA GLY A 9 -1.62 12.54 -10.26
C GLY A 9 -1.04 11.28 -10.91
N GLY A 10 -1.46 10.97 -12.14
CA GLY A 10 -0.96 9.83 -12.90
C GLY A 10 0.54 9.90 -13.17
N ILE A 11 1.03 11.06 -13.62
CA ILE A 11 2.46 11.29 -13.85
C ILE A 11 3.25 11.15 -12.54
N GLY A 12 2.75 11.72 -11.45
CA GLY A 12 3.37 11.61 -10.12
C GLY A 12 3.49 10.16 -9.65
N ILE A 13 2.46 9.33 -9.87
CA ILE A 13 2.49 7.90 -9.53
C ILE A 13 3.58 7.17 -10.34
N VAL A 14 3.65 7.40 -11.65
CA VAL A 14 4.68 6.77 -12.51
C VAL A 14 6.08 7.14 -12.02
N ILE A 15 6.34 8.43 -11.81
CA ILE A 15 7.65 8.92 -11.33
C ILE A 15 7.99 8.32 -9.97
N GLY A 16 7.04 8.27 -9.03
CA GLY A 16 7.25 7.70 -7.70
C GLY A 16 7.61 6.22 -7.73
N ILE A 17 6.89 5.43 -8.54
CA ILE A 17 7.16 3.99 -8.69
C ILE A 17 8.53 3.77 -9.35
N SER A 18 8.87 4.53 -10.40
CA SER A 18 10.14 4.40 -11.10
C SER A 18 11.36 4.77 -10.24
N THR A 19 11.21 5.72 -9.30
CA THR A 19 12.32 6.23 -8.48
C THR A 19 12.55 5.42 -7.20
N TRP A 20 11.48 5.01 -6.51
CA TRP A 20 11.60 4.39 -5.18
C TRP A 20 10.70 3.17 -4.95
N GLY A 21 9.82 2.85 -5.90
CA GLY A 21 8.86 1.74 -5.78
C GLY A 21 9.53 0.37 -5.62
N TYR A 22 10.75 0.21 -6.13
CA TYR A 22 11.48 -1.06 -6.11
C TYR A 22 11.67 -1.64 -4.69
N LYS A 23 11.81 -0.80 -3.66
CA LYS A 23 12.00 -1.27 -2.27
C LYS A 23 10.75 -1.97 -1.72
N VAL A 24 9.58 -1.46 -2.07
CA VAL A 24 8.29 -2.05 -1.65
C VAL A 24 8.03 -3.33 -2.44
N ILE A 25 8.29 -3.30 -3.76
CA ILE A 25 8.15 -4.47 -4.64
C ILE A 25 9.03 -5.62 -4.15
N GLU A 26 10.28 -5.35 -3.78
CA GLU A 26 11.18 -6.37 -3.23
C GLU A 26 10.67 -6.95 -1.91
N THR A 27 10.14 -6.09 -1.02
CA THR A 27 9.61 -6.53 0.28
C THR A 27 8.40 -7.46 0.09
N VAL A 28 7.44 -7.07 -0.75
CA VAL A 28 6.24 -7.88 -0.99
C VAL A 28 6.59 -9.16 -1.75
N GLY A 29 7.45 -9.07 -2.78
CA GLY A 29 7.74 -10.19 -3.68
C GLY A 29 8.66 -11.25 -3.11
N ARG A 30 9.50 -10.92 -2.10
CA ARG A 30 10.51 -11.86 -1.58
C ARG A 30 10.47 -12.08 -0.09
N ARG A 31 9.96 -11.13 0.69
CA ARG A 31 10.13 -11.16 2.15
C ARG A 31 8.93 -11.72 2.91
N ILE A 32 7.71 -11.62 2.37
CA ILE A 32 6.50 -12.08 3.07
C ILE A 32 6.31 -13.60 2.93
N THR A 33 6.34 -14.09 1.68
CA THR A 33 6.26 -15.51 1.33
C THR A 33 6.91 -15.73 -0.03
N GLU A 34 7.21 -16.98 -0.38
CA GLU A 34 7.78 -17.35 -1.67
C GLU A 34 6.71 -17.30 -2.77
N ILE A 35 6.82 -16.28 -3.64
CA ILE A 35 5.92 -16.05 -4.77
C ILE A 35 6.42 -16.83 -6.00
N THR A 36 5.64 -17.83 -6.42
CA THR A 36 5.75 -18.43 -7.76
C THR A 36 4.82 -17.71 -8.74
N PRO A 37 5.00 -17.82 -10.07
CA PRO A 37 4.14 -17.14 -11.05
C PRO A 37 2.63 -17.41 -10.84
N SER A 38 2.24 -18.65 -10.56
CA SER A 38 0.85 -19.01 -10.27
C SER A 38 0.31 -18.34 -9.00
N ARG A 39 1.13 -18.27 -7.95
CA ARG A 39 0.77 -17.61 -6.68
C ARG A 39 0.67 -16.10 -6.82
N GLY A 40 1.60 -15.50 -7.55
CA GLY A 40 1.57 -14.08 -7.87
C GLY A 40 0.31 -13.73 -8.64
N PHE A 41 -0.05 -14.53 -9.65
CA PHE A 41 -1.30 -14.36 -10.39
C PHE A 41 -2.54 -14.46 -9.48
N SER A 42 -2.62 -15.49 -8.62
CA SER A 42 -3.74 -15.62 -7.68
C SER A 42 -3.84 -14.44 -6.71
N ALA A 43 -2.72 -13.94 -6.19
CA ALA A 43 -2.69 -12.79 -5.28
C ALA A 43 -3.09 -11.49 -5.99
N GLU A 44 -2.61 -11.25 -7.21
CA GLU A 44 -2.97 -10.07 -8.00
C GLU A 44 -4.44 -10.10 -8.45
N LEU A 45 -4.98 -11.28 -8.79
CA LEU A 45 -6.41 -11.42 -9.09
C LEU A 45 -7.28 -11.08 -7.88
N GLY A 46 -6.95 -11.62 -6.71
CA GLY A 46 -7.68 -11.31 -5.48
C GLY A 46 -7.62 -9.81 -5.17
N THR A 47 -6.44 -9.21 -5.30
CA THR A 47 -6.21 -7.79 -5.07
C THR A 47 -7.00 -6.92 -6.04
N THR A 48 -6.90 -7.20 -7.34
CA THR A 48 -7.56 -6.44 -8.41
C THR A 48 -9.08 -6.51 -8.26
N LEU A 49 -9.62 -7.70 -7.99
CA LEU A 49 -11.06 -7.87 -7.81
C LEU A 49 -11.58 -7.03 -6.64
N THR A 50 -10.94 -7.13 -5.46
CA THR A 50 -11.33 -6.34 -4.29
C THR A 50 -11.20 -4.85 -4.55
N VAL A 51 -10.08 -4.40 -5.14
CA VAL A 51 -9.84 -2.98 -5.42
C VAL A 51 -10.87 -2.42 -6.41
N LEU A 52 -11.17 -3.14 -7.48
CA LEU A 52 -12.16 -2.70 -8.46
C LEU A 52 -13.56 -2.64 -7.88
N LEU A 53 -13.96 -3.64 -7.08
CA LEU A 53 -15.27 -3.65 -6.43
C LEU A 53 -15.42 -2.45 -5.47
N CYS A 54 -14.44 -2.22 -4.59
CA CYS A 54 -14.45 -1.08 -3.67
C CYS A 54 -14.41 0.26 -4.40
N SER A 55 -13.64 0.37 -5.50
CA SER A 55 -13.59 1.58 -6.32
C SER A 55 -14.92 1.87 -7.00
N LYS A 56 -15.66 0.85 -7.43
CA LYS A 56 -16.99 1.01 -8.05
C LYS A 56 -18.04 1.54 -7.10
N ILE A 57 -17.98 1.16 -5.82
CA ILE A 57 -18.87 1.67 -4.77
C ILE A 57 -18.36 2.95 -4.10
N GLY A 58 -17.23 3.50 -4.58
CA GLY A 58 -16.68 4.77 -4.11
C GLY A 58 -16.00 4.72 -2.73
N LEU A 59 -15.68 3.53 -2.21
CA LEU A 59 -15.00 3.40 -0.92
C LEU A 59 -13.49 3.60 -1.08
N PRO A 60 -12.88 4.59 -0.39
CA PRO A 60 -11.43 4.74 -0.38
C PRO A 60 -10.82 3.64 0.49
N ILE A 61 -10.05 2.75 -0.14
CA ILE A 61 -9.37 1.64 0.52
C ILE A 61 -7.86 1.67 0.27
N SER A 62 -7.10 1.04 1.16
CA SER A 62 -5.65 0.88 0.98
C SER A 62 -5.35 -0.31 0.06
N THR A 63 -4.95 -0.04 -1.18
CA THR A 63 -4.54 -1.08 -2.14
C THR A 63 -3.35 -1.90 -1.63
N THR A 64 -2.44 -1.29 -0.87
CA THR A 64 -1.30 -1.97 -0.24
C THR A 64 -1.73 -3.00 0.80
N GLN A 65 -2.72 -2.69 1.63
CA GLN A 65 -3.24 -3.64 2.62
C GLN A 65 -3.98 -4.80 1.95
N VAL A 66 -4.75 -4.51 0.90
CA VAL A 66 -5.43 -5.56 0.12
C VAL A 66 -4.41 -6.49 -0.53
N LEU A 67 -3.36 -5.95 -1.17
CA LEU A 67 -2.29 -6.74 -1.79
C LEU A 67 -1.57 -7.63 -0.78
N ILE A 68 -1.13 -7.07 0.34
CA ILE A 68 -0.44 -7.83 1.39
C ILE A 68 -1.37 -8.88 1.99
N GLY A 69 -2.65 -8.56 2.18
CA GLY A 69 -3.68 -9.51 2.59
C GLY A 69 -3.83 -10.69 1.62
N SER A 70 -3.86 -10.40 0.31
CA SER A 70 -3.97 -11.43 -0.72
C SER A 70 -2.72 -12.32 -0.80
N VAL A 71 -1.53 -11.72 -0.70
CA VAL A 71 -0.25 -12.45 -0.61
C VAL A 71 -0.20 -13.35 0.61
N MET A 72 -0.64 -12.86 1.78
CA MET A 72 -0.77 -13.70 2.98
C MET A 72 -1.77 -14.85 2.76
N GLY A 73 -2.92 -14.58 2.13
CA GLY A 73 -3.91 -15.61 1.81
C GLY A 73 -3.34 -16.76 0.97
N VAL A 74 -2.58 -16.43 -0.09
CA VAL A 74 -1.89 -17.44 -0.91
C VAL A 74 -0.76 -18.14 -0.14
N GLY A 75 -0.05 -17.43 0.74
CA GLY A 75 0.95 -18.01 1.65
C GLY A 75 0.34 -19.02 2.62
N PHE A 76 -0.82 -18.70 3.20
CA PHE A 76 -1.53 -19.56 4.15
C PHE A 76 -2.01 -20.86 3.50
N ALA A 77 -2.37 -20.82 2.21
CA ALA A 77 -2.72 -22.03 1.45
C ALA A 77 -1.57 -23.05 1.38
N ARG A 78 -0.32 -22.63 1.63
CA ARG A 78 0.87 -23.51 1.71
C ARG A 78 1.21 -23.96 3.13
N GLY A 79 0.48 -23.48 4.13
CA GLY A 79 0.74 -23.69 5.55
C GLY A 79 1.41 -22.50 6.23
N ILE A 80 1.12 -22.34 7.53
CA ILE A 80 1.53 -21.20 8.37
C ILE A 80 3.07 -21.00 8.38
N ALA A 81 3.85 -22.08 8.25
CA ALA A 81 5.31 -22.02 8.22
C ALA A 81 5.89 -21.35 6.97
N ALA A 82 5.11 -21.14 5.90
CA ALA A 82 5.55 -20.50 4.66
C ALA A 82 5.56 -18.96 4.72
N ILE A 83 5.21 -18.37 5.87
CA ILE A 83 5.01 -16.94 6.05
C ILE A 83 5.96 -16.39 7.12
N ASP A 84 6.62 -15.28 6.83
CA ASP A 84 7.44 -14.55 7.80
C ASP A 84 6.58 -13.59 8.65
N PHE A 85 6.19 -14.06 9.85
CA PHE A 85 5.44 -13.26 10.81
C PHE A 85 6.22 -12.08 11.38
N GLY A 86 7.55 -12.15 11.40
CA GLY A 86 8.39 -11.05 11.86
C GLY A 86 8.25 -9.84 10.95
N ILE A 87 8.21 -10.07 9.64
CA ILE A 87 8.01 -9.03 8.63
C ILE A 87 6.57 -8.51 8.65
N ILE A 88 5.57 -9.39 8.74
CA ILE A 88 4.18 -8.97 8.87
C ILE A 88 3.99 -8.05 10.07
N ARG A 89 4.57 -8.41 11.22
CA ARG A 89 4.51 -7.58 12.43
C ARG A 89 5.13 -6.21 12.19
N ARG A 90 6.28 -6.12 11.53
CA ARG A 90 6.91 -4.82 11.18
C ARG A 90 6.03 -3.99 10.26
N ILE A 91 5.38 -4.62 9.28
CA ILE A 91 4.44 -3.96 8.36
C ILE A 91 3.25 -3.38 9.13
N ILE A 92 2.62 -4.16 10.01
CA ILE A 92 1.48 -3.72 10.81
C ILE A 92 1.87 -2.54 11.72
N ILE A 93 3.02 -2.64 12.39
CA ILE A 93 3.55 -1.55 13.22
C ILE A 93 3.78 -0.29 12.37
N SER A 94 4.33 -0.44 11.16
CA SER A 94 4.52 0.67 10.23
C SER A 94 3.19 1.33 9.88
N TRP A 95 2.13 0.58 9.59
CA TRP A 95 0.81 1.15 9.29
C TRP A 95 0.25 1.92 10.48
N MET A 96 0.32 1.34 11.68
CA MET A 96 -0.13 2.02 12.90
C MET A 96 0.64 3.31 13.16
N LEU A 97 1.94 3.35 12.84
CA LEU A 97 2.80 4.51 13.04
C LEU A 97 2.62 5.58 11.95
N THR A 98 2.27 5.22 10.72
CA THR A 98 2.05 6.20 9.65
C THR A 98 0.93 7.19 9.94
N LEU A 99 -0.18 6.74 10.55
CA LEU A 99 -1.32 7.60 10.90
C LEU A 99 -0.97 8.73 11.89
N PRO A 100 -0.40 8.46 13.09
CA PRO A 100 -0.05 9.51 14.03
C PRO A 100 1.05 10.42 13.47
N VAL A 101 2.03 9.89 12.74
CA VAL A 101 3.07 10.72 12.12
C VAL A 101 2.48 11.68 11.09
N ALA A 102 1.58 11.20 10.24
CA ALA A 102 0.89 12.05 9.28
C ALA A 102 0.03 13.12 9.98
N ALA A 103 -0.70 12.74 11.03
CA ALA A 103 -1.53 13.67 11.79
C ALA A 103 -0.69 14.77 12.45
N VAL A 104 0.37 14.41 13.16
CA VAL A 104 1.28 15.36 13.83
C VAL A 104 1.95 16.29 12.82
N THR A 105 2.45 15.75 11.70
CA THR A 105 3.09 16.56 10.66
C THR A 105 2.11 17.55 10.05
N SER A 106 0.88 17.12 9.77
CA SER A 106 -0.19 17.99 9.26
C SER A 106 -0.52 19.13 10.24
N ILE A 107 -0.65 18.83 11.53
CA ILE A 107 -0.90 19.82 12.58
C ILE A 107 0.23 20.87 12.64
N ILE A 108 1.49 20.42 12.63
CA ILE A 108 2.66 21.30 12.68
C ILE A 108 2.68 22.25 11.47
N ILE A 109 2.49 21.70 10.26
CA ILE A 109 2.47 22.50 9.03
C ILE A 109 1.33 23.53 9.07
N TYR A 110 0.14 23.12 9.50
CA TYR A 110 -1.01 24.03 9.61
C TYR A 110 -0.75 25.19 10.59
N ILE A 111 -0.20 24.90 11.78
CA ILE A 111 0.12 25.93 12.76
C ILE A 111 1.20 26.88 12.23
N ALA A 112 2.23 26.35 11.58
CA ALA A 112 3.30 27.17 10.98
C ALA A 112 2.76 28.10 9.89
N LEU A 113 1.94 27.59 8.98
CA LEU A 113 1.31 28.41 7.94
C LEU A 113 0.38 29.46 8.54
N ARG A 114 -0.39 29.11 9.57
CA ARG A 114 -1.29 30.04 10.25
C ARG A 114 -0.52 31.21 10.88
N GLY A 115 0.64 30.95 11.50
CA GLY A 115 1.46 32.00 12.12
C GLY A 115 2.26 32.87 11.14
N ILE A 116 2.33 32.50 9.86
CA ILE A 116 2.96 33.30 8.80
C ILE A 116 1.92 34.18 8.08
N ILE A 117 0.70 33.66 7.92
CA ILE A 117 -0.37 34.32 7.15
C ILE A 117 -1.18 35.31 8.02
N LEU A 118 -1.24 35.10 9.34
CA LEU A 118 -1.80 36.03 10.33
C LEU A 118 -0.68 36.74 11.09
#